data_AF-A0A8S9I0C4-F1
#
_entry.id   AF-A0A8S9I0C4-F1
#
_cell.length_a   1.000
_cell.length_b   1.000
_cell.length_c   1.000
_cell.angle_alpha   90.00
_cell.angle_beta   90.00
_cell.angle_gamma   90.00
#
_symmetry.space_group_name_H-M   'P 1'
#
loop_
_entity.id
_entity.type
_entity.pdbx_description
1 polymer ?
#
loop_
_entity_poly.entity_id
_entity_poly.type
_entity_poly.pdbx_seq_one_letter_code
_entity_poly.pdbx_strand_id
1 'polypeptide(L)'
;MRSHGEFSEFYIGIDGMRYSLTASGVVAEVVEVFEINDVANDVYQHNFGHRPHEGNIQSLTADDLDRYNADAWLLSPPCQLYTRQGIQKHYGDARASSFLKILELIPHTSTPPRMLFVENVVGFEVCV
;
A
#
# COMPACT_ATOMS: atom_id res chain seq x y z
N MET A 1 -7.07 -16.98 -18.76
CA MET A 1 -5.95 -16.08 -18.40
C MET A 1 -6.54 -14.69 -18.31
N ARG A 2 -6.36 -13.96 -17.20
CA ARG A 2 -6.92 -12.62 -17.02
C ARG A 2 -6.42 -11.69 -18.13
N SER A 3 -7.26 -10.76 -18.61
CA SER A 3 -6.95 -9.83 -19.70
C SER A 3 -6.18 -8.59 -19.22
N HIS A 4 -6.05 -8.42 -17.91
CA HIS A 4 -5.39 -7.32 -17.22
C HIS A 4 -4.77 -7.86 -15.92
N GLY A 5 -3.82 -7.13 -15.34
CA GLY A 5 -3.32 -7.42 -13.99
C GLY A 5 -4.20 -6.75 -12.92
N GLU A 6 -4.42 -7.42 -11.79
CA GLU A 6 -5.15 -6.87 -10.65
C GLU A 6 -4.18 -6.29 -9.61
N PHE A 7 -4.43 -5.07 -9.16
CA PHE A 7 -3.53 -4.32 -8.28
C PHE A 7 -4.25 -3.84 -7.03
N SER A 8 -3.57 -3.91 -5.88
CA SER A 8 -4.02 -3.23 -4.66
C SER A 8 -3.06 -2.09 -4.31
N GLU A 9 -3.61 -0.96 -3.90
CA GLU A 9 -2.85 0.24 -3.53
C GLU A 9 -2.91 0.46 -2.02
N PHE A 10 -1.77 0.65 -1.37
CA PHE A 10 -1.65 0.94 0.05
C PHE A 10 -0.96 2.29 0.25
N TYR A 11 -1.46 3.09 1.18
CA TYR A 11 -0.90 4.41 1.51
C TYR A 11 -0.95 5.36 0.31
N ILE A 12 -2.16 5.69 -0.16
CA ILE A 12 -2.34 6.39 -1.44
C ILE A 12 -1.79 7.81 -1.44
N GLY A 13 -1.80 8.49 -0.28
CA GLY A 13 -1.41 9.89 -0.16
C GLY A 13 -2.28 10.80 -1.04
N ILE A 14 -1.76 11.23 -2.19
CA ILE A 14 -2.44 12.08 -3.18
C ILE A 14 -2.44 11.44 -4.57
N ASP A 15 -2.68 10.13 -4.61
CA ASP A 15 -2.96 9.35 -5.82
C ASP A 15 -1.77 9.15 -6.78
N GLY A 16 -0.54 9.39 -6.29
CA GLY A 16 0.66 9.34 -7.14
C GLY A 16 0.88 7.99 -7.83
N MET A 17 0.64 6.89 -7.12
CA MET A 17 0.74 5.53 -7.68
C MET A 17 -0.34 5.27 -8.73
N ARG A 18 -1.58 5.71 -8.47
CA ARG A 18 -2.72 5.51 -9.36
C ARG A 18 -2.52 6.20 -10.71
N TYR A 19 -2.06 7.44 -10.70
CA TYR A 19 -1.70 8.16 -11.92
C TYR A 19 -0.49 7.54 -12.62
N SER A 20 0.52 7.09 -11.87
CA SER A 20 1.71 6.44 -12.44
C SER A 20 1.37 5.12 -13.14
N LEU A 21 0.50 4.30 -12.53
CA LEU A 21 0.00 3.05 -13.12
C LEU A 21 -0.74 3.35 -14.43
N THR A 22 -1.58 4.38 -14.46
CA THR A 22 -2.28 4.82 -15.68
C THR A 22 -1.31 5.29 -16.76
N ALA A 23 -0.32 6.11 -16.39
CA ALA A 23 0.66 6.66 -17.31
C ALA A 23 1.63 5.59 -17.86
N SER A 24 1.84 4.49 -17.14
CA SER A 24 2.72 3.40 -17.56
C SER A 24 2.21 2.63 -18.79
N GLY A 25 0.91 2.73 -19.12
CA GLY A 25 0.28 1.96 -20.18
C GLY A 25 0.09 0.47 -19.85
N VAL A 26 0.37 0.05 -18.62
CA VAL A 26 0.05 -1.31 -18.14
C VAL A 26 -1.47 -1.46 -18.10
N VAL A 27 -1.98 -2.54 -18.71
CA VAL A 27 -3.40 -2.89 -18.62
C VAL A 27 -3.66 -3.47 -17.23
N ALA A 28 -4.11 -2.61 -16.32
CA ALA A 28 -4.29 -2.92 -14.91
C ALA A 28 -5.68 -2.49 -14.41
N GLU A 29 -6.25 -3.30 -13.52
CA GLU A 29 -7.41 -2.96 -12.71
C GLU A 29 -6.95 -2.79 -11.25
N VAL A 30 -7.38 -1.70 -10.60
CA VAL A 30 -7.15 -1.54 -9.16
C VAL A 30 -8.36 -2.10 -8.45
N VAL A 31 -8.17 -3.18 -7.71
CA VAL A 31 -9.23 -3.98 -7.09
C VAL A 31 -9.55 -3.55 -5.66
N GLU A 32 -8.59 -2.93 -4.98
CA GLU A 32 -8.80 -2.33 -3.65
C GLU A 32 -7.73 -1.29 -3.33
N VAL A 33 -8.10 -0.33 -2.49
CA VAL A 33 -7.29 0.82 -2.12
C VAL A 33 -7.39 1.04 -0.62
N PHE A 34 -6.26 1.19 0.08
CA PHE A 34 -6.21 1.34 1.54
C PHE A 34 -5.57 2.65 1.96
N GLU A 35 -6.32 3.46 2.72
CA GLU A 35 -5.85 4.74 3.26
C GLU A 35 -6.69 5.16 4.48
N ILE A 36 -6.00 5.60 5.53
CA ILE A 36 -6.61 5.97 6.82
C ILE A 36 -6.99 7.46 6.86
N ASN A 37 -6.43 8.29 5.98
CA ASN A 37 -6.71 9.71 5.93
C ASN A 37 -7.98 10.00 5.12
N ASP A 38 -9.05 10.41 5.80
CA ASP A 38 -10.33 10.72 5.16
C ASP A 38 -10.25 11.79 4.07
N VAL A 39 -9.38 12.79 4.23
CA VAL A 39 -9.21 13.85 3.23
C VAL A 39 -8.56 13.30 1.96
N ALA A 40 -7.58 12.40 2.09
CA ALA A 40 -7.00 11.69 0.94
C ALA A 40 -8.06 10.80 0.26
N ASN A 41 -8.90 10.13 1.04
CA ASN A 41 -10.00 9.30 0.53
C ASN A 41 -11.02 10.12 -0.27
N ASP A 42 -11.36 11.32 0.20
CA ASP A 42 -12.24 12.24 -0.52
C ASP A 42 -11.63 12.68 -1.86
N VAL A 43 -10.32 12.96 -1.89
CA VAL A 43 -9.60 13.30 -3.12
C VAL A 43 -9.57 12.12 -4.09
N TYR A 44 -9.22 10.93 -3.61
CA TYR A 44 -9.20 9.71 -4.45
C TYR A 44 -10.59 9.41 -5.02
N GLN A 45 -11.63 9.49 -4.19
CA GLN A 45 -13.00 9.28 -4.62
C GLN A 45 -13.45 10.32 -5.65
N HIS A 46 -13.06 11.59 -5.49
CA HIS A 46 -13.32 12.62 -6.48
C HIS A 46 -12.67 12.29 -7.84
N ASN A 47 -11.43 11.80 -7.82
CA ASN A 47 -10.65 11.53 -9.02
C ASN A 47 -11.05 10.23 -9.74
N PHE A 48 -11.40 9.18 -9.00
CA PHE A 48 -11.58 7.83 -9.55
C PHE A 48 -12.97 7.22 -9.31
N GLY A 49 -13.87 7.91 -8.59
CA GLY A 49 -15.22 7.42 -8.30
C GLY A 49 -15.28 6.23 -7.34
N HIS A 50 -14.14 5.79 -6.81
CA HIS A 50 -13.98 4.69 -5.88
C HIS A 50 -13.50 5.25 -4.55
N ARG A 51 -14.18 4.92 -3.45
CA ARG A 51 -13.75 5.36 -2.12
C ARG A 51 -12.83 4.30 -1.52
N PRO A 52 -11.59 4.65 -1.11
CA PRO A 52 -10.70 3.71 -0.46
C PRO A 52 -11.26 3.16 0.85
N HIS A 53 -10.74 2.00 1.24
CA HIS A 53 -10.97 1.39 2.54
C HIS A 53 -10.28 2.18 3.67
N GLU A 54 -11.11 2.82 4.49
CA GLU A 54 -10.72 3.67 5.64
C GLU A 54 -10.15 2.91 6.85
N GLY A 55 -10.24 1.58 6.87
CA GLY A 55 -9.79 0.80 8.02
C GLY A 55 -8.27 0.79 8.17
N ASN A 56 -7.81 0.76 9.43
CA ASN A 56 -6.40 0.68 9.75
C ASN A 56 -5.79 -0.61 9.14
N ILE A 57 -4.74 -0.46 8.33
CA ILE A 57 -3.99 -1.58 7.74
C ILE A 57 -3.57 -2.61 8.80
N GLN A 58 -3.31 -2.19 10.04
CA GLN A 58 -2.93 -3.07 11.13
C GLN A 58 -4.01 -4.08 11.54
N SER A 59 -5.30 -3.76 11.29
CA SER A 59 -6.41 -4.67 11.58
C SER A 59 -6.69 -5.67 10.46
N LEU A 60 -6.01 -5.55 9.31
CA LEU A 60 -6.19 -6.49 8.21
C LEU A 60 -5.66 -7.89 8.59
N THR A 61 -6.37 -8.89 8.11
CA THR A 61 -5.97 -10.30 8.16
C THR A 61 -5.54 -10.79 6.78
N ALA A 62 -4.91 -11.96 6.71
CA ALA A 62 -4.56 -12.58 5.44
C ALA A 62 -5.81 -12.89 4.60
N ASP A 63 -6.87 -13.38 5.26
CA ASP A 63 -8.17 -13.63 4.63
C ASP A 63 -8.79 -12.35 4.06
N ASP A 64 -8.63 -11.20 4.74
CA ASP A 64 -9.13 -9.93 4.23
C ASP A 64 -8.48 -9.58 2.89
N LEU A 65 -7.17 -9.82 2.76
CA LEU A 65 -6.36 -9.53 1.57
C LEU A 65 -6.59 -10.55 0.45
N ASP A 66 -6.77 -11.82 0.78
CA ASP A 66 -7.03 -12.90 -0.19
C ASP A 66 -8.32 -12.65 -1.00
N ARG A 67 -9.31 -11.96 -0.43
CA ARG A 67 -10.57 -11.62 -1.13
C ARG A 67 -10.37 -10.80 -2.39
N TYR A 68 -9.30 -10.01 -2.45
CA TYR A 68 -9.03 -9.14 -3.60
C TYR A 68 -8.24 -9.84 -4.70
N ASN A 69 -7.57 -10.96 -4.39
CA ASN A 69 -6.80 -11.78 -5.34
C ASN A 69 -5.88 -10.97 -6.29
N ALA A 70 -5.28 -9.91 -5.75
CA ALA A 70 -4.45 -8.98 -6.50
C ALA A 70 -3.11 -9.62 -6.91
N ASP A 71 -2.72 -9.42 -8.17
CA ASP A 71 -1.45 -9.88 -8.73
C ASP A 71 -0.26 -9.08 -8.20
N ALA A 72 -0.46 -7.81 -7.85
CA ALA A 72 0.59 -6.93 -7.37
C ALA A 72 0.09 -5.94 -6.30
N TRP A 73 0.94 -5.60 -5.33
CA TRP A 73 0.67 -4.58 -4.33
C TRP A 73 1.61 -3.39 -4.49
N LEU A 74 1.04 -2.19 -4.55
CA LEU A 74 1.76 -0.91 -4.61
C LEU A 74 1.72 -0.26 -3.23
N LEU A 75 2.88 -0.01 -2.61
CA LEU A 75 2.97 0.45 -1.23
C LEU A 75 3.84 1.71 -1.12
N SER A 76 3.31 2.74 -0.45
CA SER A 76 4.07 3.96 -0.12
C SER A 76 4.05 4.21 1.40
N PRO A 77 4.57 3.28 2.23
CA PRO A 77 4.46 3.38 3.68
C PRO A 77 5.11 4.67 4.23
N PRO A 78 4.59 5.24 5.33
CA PRO A 78 5.04 6.52 5.84
C PRO A 78 6.54 6.55 6.18
N CYS A 79 7.24 7.54 5.63
CA CYS A 79 8.71 7.64 5.63
C CYS A 79 9.32 8.33 6.86
N GLN A 80 8.49 8.87 7.76
CA GLN A 80 8.93 9.77 8.85
C GLN A 80 9.93 9.14 9.84
N LEU A 81 10.08 7.81 9.84
CA LEU A 81 11.03 7.07 10.67
C LEU A 81 12.44 6.96 10.07
N TYR A 82 12.60 7.18 8.77
CA TYR A 82 13.81 6.83 8.03
C TYR A 82 14.66 8.05 7.63
N THR A 83 14.23 9.26 7.99
CA THR A 83 14.96 10.50 7.68
C THR A 83 16.14 10.73 8.64
N ARG A 84 17.31 11.14 8.11
CA ARG A 84 18.55 11.42 8.88
C ARG A 84 18.40 12.40 10.06
N GLN A 85 17.32 13.18 10.11
CA GLN A 85 17.08 14.20 11.16
C GLN A 85 16.02 13.77 12.18
N GLY A 86 15.38 12.62 12.01
CA GLY A 86 14.45 12.03 12.97
C GLY A 86 15.20 11.24 14.03
N ILE A 87 14.83 11.45 15.30
CA ILE A 87 15.31 10.67 16.44
C ILE A 87 15.21 9.18 16.09
N GLN A 88 16.33 8.44 16.13
CA GLN A 88 16.41 6.98 15.91
C GLN A 88 15.60 6.21 16.97
N LYS A 89 14.27 6.34 16.96
CA LYS A 89 13.38 5.48 17.74
C LYS A 89 13.13 4.23 16.92
N HIS A 90 14.12 3.35 16.99
CA HIS A 90 14.06 1.93 16.71
C HIS A 90 12.67 1.32 16.95
N TYR A 91 12.18 0.55 15.97
CA TYR A 91 11.21 -0.56 16.04
C TYR A 91 9.86 -0.37 16.78
N GLY A 92 9.62 0.76 17.44
CA GLY A 92 8.46 0.99 18.32
C GLY A 92 7.52 2.09 17.86
N ASP A 93 7.72 2.65 16.66
CA ASP A 93 6.82 3.65 16.11
C ASP A 93 5.68 2.99 15.33
N ALA A 94 4.45 3.33 15.72
CA ALA A 94 3.22 2.81 15.13
C ALA A 94 3.19 2.95 13.59
N ARG A 95 3.88 3.93 13.02
CA ARG A 95 3.91 4.20 11.57
C ARG A 95 4.70 3.18 10.76
N ALA A 96 5.73 2.54 11.32
CA ALA A 96 6.41 1.40 10.66
C ALA A 96 5.65 0.09 10.85
N SER A 97 4.89 -0.02 11.95
CA SER A 97 4.22 -1.28 12.30
C SER A 97 3.10 -1.68 11.33
N SER A 98 2.46 -0.73 10.62
CA SER A 98 1.50 -1.06 9.57
C SER A 98 2.18 -1.72 8.36
N PHE A 99 3.38 -1.29 7.99
CA PHE A 99 4.13 -1.90 6.90
C PHE A 99 4.68 -3.28 7.29
N LEU A 100 5.25 -3.41 8.51
CA LEU A 100 5.68 -4.71 9.02
C LEU A 100 4.52 -5.71 9.09
N LYS A 101 3.33 -5.25 9.51
CA LYS A 101 2.12 -6.09 9.52
C LYS A 101 1.79 -6.63 8.12
N ILE A 102 1.87 -5.81 7.07
CA ILE A 102 1.66 -6.29 5.69
C ILE A 102 2.68 -7.38 5.36
N LEU A 103 3.97 -7.15 5.63
CA LEU A 103 5.02 -8.13 5.35
C LEU A 103 4.82 -9.44 6.12
N GLU A 104 4.37 -9.37 7.38
CA GLU A 104 4.03 -10.54 8.19
C GLU A 104 2.80 -11.30 7.65
N LEU A 105 1.84 -10.61 7.01
CA LEU A 105 0.64 -11.24 6.45
C LEU A 105 0.92 -11.99 5.14
N ILE A 106 1.87 -11.53 4.31
CA ILE A 106 2.13 -12.12 2.98
C ILE A 106 2.32 -13.65 3.03
N PRO A 107 3.16 -14.22 3.91
CA PRO A 107 3.33 -15.68 3.98
C PRO A 107 2.08 -16.45 4.42
N HIS A 108 1.09 -15.76 4.99
CA HIS A 108 -0.15 -16.34 5.47
C HIS A 108 -1.32 -16.18 4.48
N THR A 109 -1.14 -15.41 3.42
CA THR A 109 -2.11 -15.33 2.31
C THR A 109 -2.12 -16.63 1.52
N SER A 110 -3.31 -17.07 1.11
CA SER A 110 -3.53 -18.22 0.25
C SER A 110 -3.03 -17.93 -1.17
N THR A 111 -3.17 -16.68 -1.60
CA THR A 111 -2.74 -16.17 -2.91
C THR A 111 -1.86 -14.93 -2.72
N PRO A 112 -0.56 -15.11 -2.42
CA PRO A 112 0.34 -13.97 -2.24
C PRO A 112 0.54 -13.21 -3.57
N PRO A 113 0.74 -11.88 -3.51
CA PRO A 113 0.99 -11.09 -4.69
C PRO A 113 2.28 -11.56 -5.36
N ARG A 114 2.29 -11.55 -6.70
CA ARG A 114 3.46 -11.90 -7.51
C ARG A 114 4.51 -10.79 -7.51
N MET A 115 4.11 -9.56 -7.21
CA MET A 115 4.96 -8.39 -7.21
C MET A 115 4.61 -7.45 -6.04
N LEU A 116 5.64 -6.93 -5.39
CA LEU A 116 5.54 -5.77 -4.50
C LEU A 116 6.30 -4.62 -5.13
N PHE A 117 5.66 -3.46 -5.21
CA PHE A 117 6.32 -2.20 -5.52
C PHE A 117 6.30 -1.34 -4.27
N VAL A 118 7.48 -0.95 -3.77
CA VAL A 118 7.60 -0.15 -2.54
C VAL A 118 8.34 1.14 -2.85
N GLU A 119 7.68 2.27 -2.63
CA GLU A 119 8.30 3.58 -2.67
C GLU A 119 8.66 4.02 -1.24
N ASN A 120 9.87 4.55 -1.07
CA ASN A 120 10.31 5.12 0.19
C ASN A 120 11.49 6.07 -0.01
N VAL A 121 11.86 6.78 1.06
CA VAL A 121 12.97 7.72 1.08
C VAL A 121 14.32 7.03 1.25
N VAL A 122 15.38 7.73 0.84
CA VAL A 122 16.78 7.31 1.07
C VAL A 122 17.02 7.11 2.57
N GLY A 123 17.62 5.97 2.93
CA GLY A 123 17.84 5.54 4.32
C GLY A 123 16.89 4.43 4.76
N PHE A 124 15.84 4.15 3.99
CA PHE A 124 14.96 2.99 4.23
C PHE A 124 15.73 1.66 4.17
N GLU A 125 16.71 1.55 3.26
CA GLU A 125 17.48 0.34 3.01
C GLU A 125 18.36 -0.13 4.18
N VAL A 126 18.51 0.70 5.22
CA VAL A 126 19.27 0.37 6.44
C VAL A 126 18.39 0.27 7.70
N CYS A 127 17.06 0.30 7.56
CA CYS A 127 16.12 0.41 8.68
C CYS A 127 15.01 -0.65 8.75
N VAL A 128 14.86 -1.49 7.71
CA VAL A 128 13.88 -2.58 7.65
C VAL A 128 14.52 -3.92 7.95
#